data_AF-A0A2D6T9R6-F1
#
_entry.id   AF-A0A2D6T9R6-F1
#
_cell.length_a   1.000
_cell.length_b   1.000
_cell.length_c   1.000
_cell.angle_alpha   90.00
_cell.angle_beta   90.00
_cell.angle_gamma   90.00
#
_symmetry.space_group_name_H-M   'P 1'
#
loop_
_entity.id
_entity.type
_entity.pdbx_description
1 polymer ?
#
loop_
_entity_poly.entity_id
_entity_poly.type
_entity_poly.pdbx_seq_one_letter_code
_entity_poly.pdbx_strand_id
1 'polypeptide(L)'
;MRGMSSNSGEGTRPIGPAAAACLLLALVLMPSPAWAYLDPGTGSIILQVLLGGVGGALVIGRLYWGRIKEFFSRKPPEVQPTADDDRPE
;
A
#
# COMPACT_ATOMS: atom_id res chain seq x y z
N MET A 1 -33.43 -48.12 41.91
CA MET A 1 -33.92 -48.74 40.65
C MET A 1 -35.24 -48.05 40.31
N ARG A 2 -35.53 -47.40 39.17
CA ARG A 2 -34.97 -47.21 37.82
C ARG A 2 -34.82 -45.69 37.61
N GLY A 3 -33.77 -45.18 36.94
CA GLY A 3 -33.54 -45.40 35.51
C GLY A 3 -34.43 -44.46 34.71
N MET A 4 -33.87 -43.31 34.31
CA MET A 4 -33.68 -42.94 32.91
C MET A 4 -34.97 -42.50 32.20
N SER A 5 -35.02 -41.25 31.73
CA SER A 5 -34.45 -40.92 30.43
C SER A 5 -34.86 -39.52 30.04
N SER A 6 -33.85 -38.71 29.71
CA SER A 6 -33.96 -37.53 28.88
C SER A 6 -34.77 -37.85 27.62
N ASN A 7 -35.68 -36.95 27.25
CA ASN A 7 -36.03 -36.78 25.84
C ASN A 7 -36.27 -35.30 25.57
N SER A 8 -35.18 -34.53 25.63
CA SER A 8 -35.10 -33.25 24.95
C SER A 8 -35.14 -33.54 23.45
N GLY A 9 -36.34 -33.47 22.86
CA GLY A 9 -36.52 -33.48 21.42
C GLY A 9 -35.85 -32.25 20.83
N GLU A 10 -34.58 -32.36 20.47
CA GLU A 10 -33.89 -31.39 19.62
C GLU A 10 -34.51 -31.47 18.23
N GLY A 11 -35.68 -30.82 18.08
CA GLY A 11 -36.28 -30.57 16.79
C GLY A 11 -35.30 -29.77 15.97
N THR A 12 -34.71 -30.41 14.97
CA THR A 12 -33.86 -29.77 13.96
C THR A 12 -34.67 -28.66 13.32
N ARG A 13 -34.46 -27.42 13.76
CA ARG A 13 -35.19 -26.28 13.22
C ARG A 13 -34.83 -26.17 11.75
N PRO A 14 -35.82 -26.10 10.84
CA PRO A 14 -35.54 -25.93 9.42
C PRO A 14 -34.71 -24.66 9.27
N ILE A 15 -33.63 -24.78 8.51
CA ILE A 15 -32.72 -23.69 8.20
C ILE A 15 -33.59 -22.58 7.58
N GLY A 16 -33.79 -21.49 8.30
CA GLY A 16 -34.67 -20.42 7.84
C GLY A 16 -34.20 -19.89 6.48
N PRO A 17 -35.09 -19.30 5.66
CA PRO A 17 -34.71 -18.79 4.34
C PRO A 17 -33.56 -17.79 4.41
N ALA A 18 -33.44 -17.05 5.52
CA ALA A 18 -32.30 -16.18 5.79
C ALA A 18 -30.98 -16.95 6.00
N ALA A 19 -31.00 -18.06 6.74
CA ALA A 19 -29.82 -18.89 6.95
C ALA A 19 -29.46 -19.68 5.67
N ALA A 20 -30.44 -20.11 4.88
CA ALA A 20 -30.22 -20.67 3.56
C ALA A 20 -29.66 -19.62 2.58
N ALA A 21 -30.15 -18.38 2.62
CA ALA A 21 -29.62 -17.28 1.82
C ALA A 21 -28.20 -16.90 2.24
N CYS A 22 -27.91 -16.85 3.55
CA CYS A 22 -26.56 -16.64 4.06
C CYS A 22 -25.62 -17.78 3.66
N LEU A 23 -26.10 -19.03 3.67
CA LEU A 23 -25.33 -20.20 3.27
C LEU A 23 -25.08 -20.21 1.75
N LEU A 24 -26.10 -19.92 0.94
CA LEU A 24 -25.98 -19.79 -0.52
C LEU A 24 -25.05 -18.62 -0.88
N LEU A 25 -25.17 -17.50 -0.18
CA LEU A 25 -24.27 -16.37 -0.34
C LEU A 25 -22.84 -16.77 0.01
N ALA A 26 -22.62 -17.44 1.15
CA ALA A 26 -21.30 -17.93 1.56
C ALA A 26 -20.71 -18.95 0.56
N LEU A 27 -21.54 -19.80 -0.05
CA LEU A 27 -21.14 -20.76 -1.08
C LEU A 27 -20.79 -20.07 -2.41
N VAL A 28 -21.51 -19.01 -2.78
CA VAL A 28 -21.21 -18.19 -3.98
C VAL A 28 -19.97 -17.32 -3.77
N LEU A 29 -19.69 -16.90 -2.53
CA LEU A 29 -18.52 -16.09 -2.18
C LEU A 29 -17.22 -16.91 -2.00
N MET A 30 -17.26 -18.26 -2.08
CA MET A 30 -16.05 -19.09 -2.05
C MET A 30 -15.24 -18.88 -3.34
N PRO A 31 -14.13 -18.14 -3.32
CA PRO A 31 -13.35 -17.89 -4.52
C PRO A 31 -12.55 -19.14 -4.87
N SER A 32 -12.61 -19.57 -6.14
CA SER A 32 -11.69 -20.59 -6.67
C SER A 32 -10.27 -20.02 -6.75
N PRO A 33 -9.20 -20.81 -6.58
CA PRO A 33 -7.83 -20.30 -6.65
C PRO A 33 -7.48 -19.89 -8.08
N ALA A 34 -7.69 -18.62 -8.41
CA ALA A 34 -7.28 -18.02 -9.68
C ALA A 34 -5.92 -17.33 -9.48
N TRP A 35 -4.89 -17.84 -10.14
CA TRP A 35 -3.54 -17.25 -10.19
C TRP A 35 -3.46 -16.03 -11.15
N ALA A 36 -4.54 -15.28 -11.29
CA ALA A 36 -4.58 -14.03 -12.04
C ALA A 36 -4.59 -12.89 -11.02
N TYR A 37 -3.49 -12.12 -10.96
CA TYR A 37 -3.17 -11.05 -10.02
C TYR A 37 -4.10 -9.80 -10.12
N LEU A 38 -5.33 -10.02 -10.54
CA LEU A 38 -6.38 -9.06 -10.89
C LEU A 38 -7.65 -9.33 -10.09
N ASP A 39 -7.53 -9.82 -8.86
CA ASP A 39 -8.60 -9.60 -7.88
C ASP A 39 -8.83 -8.07 -7.75
N PRO A 40 -10.08 -7.59 -7.73
CA PRO A 40 -10.40 -6.15 -7.72
C PRO A 40 -9.73 -5.39 -6.55
N GLY A 41 -9.35 -6.10 -5.47
CA GLY A 41 -8.54 -5.56 -4.38
C GLY A 41 -7.06 -5.36 -4.75
N THR A 42 -6.41 -6.31 -5.42
CA THR A 42 -4.98 -6.25 -5.78
C THR A 42 -4.71 -5.23 -6.87
N GLY A 43 -5.60 -5.14 -7.88
CA GLY A 43 -5.50 -4.11 -8.93
C GLY A 43 -5.49 -2.69 -8.35
N SER A 44 -6.32 -2.43 -7.34
CA SER A 44 -6.39 -1.12 -6.68
C SER A 44 -5.11 -0.78 -5.90
N ILE A 45 -4.51 -1.75 -5.21
CA ILE A 45 -3.25 -1.55 -4.46
C ILE A 45 -2.10 -1.20 -5.41
N ILE A 46 -1.99 -1.90 -6.54
CA ILE A 46 -0.94 -1.61 -7.54
C ILE A 46 -1.07 -0.18 -8.04
N LEU A 47 -2.30 0.25 -8.38
CA LEU A 47 -2.54 1.62 -8.81
C LEU A 47 -2.26 2.65 -7.71
N GLN A 48 -2.63 2.36 -6.47
CA GLN A 48 -2.33 3.23 -5.32
C GLN A 48 -0.83 3.38 -5.07
N VAL A 49 -0.08 2.27 -5.08
CA VAL A 49 1.38 2.29 -4.91
C VAL A 49 2.04 2.99 -6.07
N LEU A 50 1.56 2.79 -7.30
CA LEU A 50 2.09 3.45 -8.49
C LEU A 50 1.86 4.97 -8.43
N LEU A 51 0.63 5.40 -8.19
CA LEU A 51 0.27 6.81 -8.09
C LEU A 51 0.94 7.49 -6.90
N GLY A 52 0.94 6.84 -5.73
CA GLY A 52 1.60 7.32 -4.53
C GLY A 52 3.12 7.38 -4.69
N GLY A 53 3.71 6.38 -5.32
CA GLY A 53 5.15 6.32 -5.61
C GLY A 53 5.59 7.41 -6.59
N VAL A 54 4.86 7.59 -7.70
CA VAL A 54 5.12 8.67 -8.68
C VAL A 54 4.93 10.04 -8.03
N GLY A 55 3.83 10.24 -7.31
CA GLY A 55 3.57 11.49 -6.59
C GLY A 55 4.66 11.81 -5.56
N GLY A 56 5.05 10.82 -4.75
CA GLY A 56 6.11 10.97 -3.76
C GLY A 56 7.47 11.29 -4.40
N ALA A 57 7.83 10.58 -5.47
CA ALA A 57 9.07 10.82 -6.21
C ALA A 57 9.11 12.24 -6.81
N LEU A 58 8.01 12.73 -7.36
CA LEU A 58 7.91 14.09 -7.89
C LEU A 58 8.07 15.14 -6.79
N VAL A 59 7.43 14.95 -5.62
CA VAL A 59 7.54 15.87 -4.48
C VAL A 59 8.98 15.91 -3.95
N ILE A 60 9.59 14.75 -3.74
CA ILE A 60 10.99 14.65 -3.30
C ILE A 60 11.90 15.31 -4.36
N GLY A 61 11.74 14.98 -5.64
CA GLY A 61 12.50 15.59 -6.72
C GLY A 61 12.38 17.12 -6.73
N ARG A 62 11.17 17.65 -6.54
CA ARG A 62 10.89 19.09 -6.44
C ARG A 62 11.57 19.73 -5.24
N LEU A 63 11.54 19.07 -4.08
CA LEU A 63 12.14 19.54 -2.83
C LEU A 63 13.68 19.59 -2.93
N TYR A 64 14.29 18.58 -3.54
CA TYR A 64 15.75 18.47 -3.67
C TYR A 64 16.32 19.06 -4.96
N TRP A 65 15.50 19.67 -5.83
CA TRP A 65 15.94 20.25 -7.10
C TRP A 65 17.13 21.19 -6.97
N GLY A 66 17.17 22.00 -5.90
CA GLY A 66 18.30 22.89 -5.60
C GLY A 66 19.61 22.12 -5.37
N ARG A 67 19.56 21.07 -4.53
CA ARG A 67 20.72 20.23 -4.22
C ARG A 67 21.20 19.46 -5.43
N ILE A 68 20.27 18.89 -6.21
CA ILE A 68 20.62 18.19 -7.46
C ILE A 68 21.39 19.14 -8.39
N LYS A 69 20.92 20.38 -8.56
CA LYS A 69 21.63 21.40 -9.35
C LYS A 69 22.99 21.76 -8.75
N GLU A 70 23.12 21.85 -7.44
CA GLU A 70 24.40 22.12 -6.75
C GLU A 70 25.39 20.96 -6.94
N PHE A 71 24.93 19.71 -6.89
CA PHE A 71 25.77 18.53 -7.18
C PHE A 71 26.28 18.51 -8.63
N PHE A 72 25.49 19.00 -9.58
CA PHE A 72 25.90 19.11 -10.99
C PHE A 72 26.70 20.38 -11.28
N SER A 73 26.47 21.47 -10.54
CA SER A 73 27.21 22.72 -10.66
C SER A 73 28.48 22.66 -9.80
N ARG A 74 29.54 22.10 -10.36
CA ARG A 74 30.89 22.29 -9.82
C ARG A 74 31.24 23.78 -9.91
N LYS A 75 31.24 24.50 -8.79
CA LYS A 75 31.78 25.86 -8.76
C LYS A 75 33.28 25.80 -9.04
N PRO A 76 33.81 26.58 -10.00
CA PRO A 76 35.24 26.79 -10.11
C PRO A 76 35.76 27.34 -8.78
N PRO A 77 36.95 26.92 -8.32
CA PRO A 77 37.56 27.52 -7.14
C PRO A 77 37.65 29.03 -7.35
N GLU A 78 37.04 29.78 -6.43
CA GLU A 78 37.10 31.22 -6.42
C GLU A 78 38.56 31.61 -6.15
N VAL A 79 39.22 32.11 -7.20
CA VAL A 79 40.59 32.63 -7.11
C VAL A 79 40.49 33.92 -6.30
N GLN A 80 40.75 33.82 -5.00
CA GLN A 80 40.86 34.98 -4.13
C GLN A 80 41.99 35.86 -4.68
N PRO A 81 41.72 37.12 -5.04
CA PRO A 81 42.77 38.07 -5.39
C PRO A 81 43.70 38.19 -4.17
N THR A 82 44.90 37.63 -4.28
CA THR A 82 45.91 37.76 -3.24
C THR A 82 46.30 39.23 -3.18
N ALA A 83 45.96 39.85 -2.05
CA ALA A 83 46.42 41.18 -1.69
C ALA A 83 47.95 41.16 -1.55
N ASP A 84 48.71 41.49 -2.60
CA ASP A 84 50.16 41.72 -2.47
C ASP A 84 50.84 42.46 -3.66
N ASP A 85 50.06 43.06 -4.57
CA ASP A 85 50.56 43.82 -5.74
C ASP A 85 50.34 45.34 -5.59
N ASP A 86 50.57 45.88 -4.39
CA ASP A 86 50.56 47.32 -4.10
C ASP A 86 51.77 47.67 -3.21
N ARG A 87 52.97 47.21 -3.60
CA ARG A 87 54.24 47.65 -2.98
C ARG A 87 54.95 48.62 -3.94
N PRO A 88 55.10 49.90 -3.59
CA PRO A 88 55.92 50.82 -4.38
C PRO A 88 57.41 50.44 -4.21
N GLU A 89 58.07 50.26 -5.35
CA GLU A 89 59.50 49.97 -5.53
C GLU A 89 60.42 51.18 -5.38
#